data_AF-A0A957UQH2-F1
#
_entry.id   AF-A0A957UQH2-F1
#
_cell.length_a   1.000
_cell.length_b   1.000
_cell.length_c   1.000
_cell.angle_alpha   90.00
_cell.angle_beta   90.00
_cell.angle_gamma   90.00
#
_symmetry.space_group_name_H-M   'P 1'
#
loop_
_entity.id
_entity.type
_entity.pdbx_description
1 polymer ?
#
loop_
_entity_poly.entity_id
_entity_poly.type
_entity_poly.pdbx_seq_one_letter_code
_entity_poly.pdbx_strand_id
1 'polypeptide(L)'
;MKFEKPTIYPTLVVGVGGMGTNTVRAVKRRFRNVWGGDQLPGMLQLLALDTEPLVNRLDQEPLFADEFAYMGKFDATRLVANLDQHPEIARWWNYPSVPLGYIHNGAKQLRPIGRLSFFRNYVTFKQMLEVKLGNLDK
;
A
#
# COMPACT_ATOMS: atom_id res chain seq x y z
N MET A 1 22.33 3.10 -23.69
CA MET A 1 22.82 4.17 -22.78
C MET A 1 23.04 3.53 -21.42
N LYS A 2 24.26 3.51 -20.87
CA LYS A 2 24.50 3.03 -19.50
C LYS A 2 24.11 4.15 -18.54
N PHE A 3 23.08 3.94 -17.72
CA PHE A 3 22.77 4.88 -16.65
C PHE A 3 23.83 4.75 -15.56
N GLU A 4 24.36 5.87 -15.10
CA GLU A 4 25.22 5.89 -13.92
C GLU A 4 24.40 5.46 -12.70
N LYS A 5 24.96 4.56 -11.87
CA LYS A 5 24.27 4.05 -10.69
C LYS A 5 24.18 5.19 -9.67
N PRO A 6 22.97 5.65 -9.27
CA PRO A 6 22.86 6.71 -8.30
C PRO A 6 23.33 6.24 -6.92
N THR A 7 23.89 7.16 -6.15
CA THR A 7 24.11 6.92 -4.72
C THR A 7 22.76 6.70 -4.05
N ILE A 8 22.64 5.62 -3.28
CA ILE A 8 21.41 5.27 -2.57
C ILE A 8 21.71 4.94 -1.12
N TYR A 9 20.80 5.34 -0.25
CA TYR A 9 20.79 5.03 1.17
C TYR A 9 19.73 3.97 1.44
N PRO A 10 19.80 3.24 2.56
CA PRO A 10 18.70 2.38 3.00
C PRO A 10 17.36 3.14 2.97
N THR A 11 16.48 2.75 2.05
CA THR A 11 15.25 3.47 1.72
C THR A 11 14.08 2.50 1.59
N LEU A 12 13.00 2.77 2.32
CA LEU A 12 11.70 2.15 2.11
C LEU A 12 10.76 3.14 1.42
N VAL A 13 10.29 2.79 0.23
CA VAL A 13 9.27 3.57 -0.49
C VAL A 13 7.89 2.99 -0.21
N VAL A 14 7.01 3.82 0.37
CA VAL A 14 5.62 3.45 0.66
C VAL A 14 4.66 4.21 -0.25
N GLY A 15 3.97 3.49 -1.14
CA GLY A 15 2.95 4.05 -2.03
C GLY A 15 1.54 3.87 -1.47
N VAL A 16 0.76 4.95 -1.35
CA VAL A 16 -0.62 4.91 -0.84
C VAL A 16 -1.64 5.16 -1.96
N GLY A 17 -2.61 4.26 -2.11
CA GLY A 17 -3.66 4.30 -3.12
C GLY A 17 -3.15 4.06 -4.55
N GLY A 18 -4.03 4.13 -5.55
CA GLY A 18 -3.71 3.75 -6.92
C GLY A 18 -2.54 4.51 -7.53
N MET A 19 -2.48 5.83 -7.28
CA MET A 19 -1.33 6.64 -7.72
C MET A 19 -0.05 6.27 -6.99
N GLY A 20 -0.10 6.03 -5.67
CA GLY A 20 1.07 5.58 -4.91
C GLY A 20 1.57 4.22 -5.39
N THR A 21 0.67 3.28 -5.67
CA THR A 21 0.99 1.97 -6.26
C THR A 21 1.70 2.15 -7.61
N ASN A 22 1.19 3.01 -8.49
CA ASN A 22 1.83 3.33 -9.78
C ASN A 22 3.21 3.96 -9.61
N THR A 23 3.38 4.84 -8.62
CA THR A 23 4.68 5.43 -8.29
C THR A 23 5.68 4.35 -7.82
N VAL A 24 5.26 3.43 -6.95
CA VAL A 24 6.12 2.31 -6.51
C VAL A 24 6.54 1.44 -7.70
N ARG A 25 5.62 1.13 -8.62
CA ARG A 25 5.95 0.42 -9.88
C ARG A 25 6.96 1.19 -10.72
N ALA A 26 6.80 2.51 -10.86
CA ALA A 26 7.73 3.34 -11.62
C ALA A 26 9.13 3.39 -10.99
N VAL A 27 9.21 3.46 -9.65
CA VAL A 27 10.46 3.37 -8.90
C VAL A 27 11.11 2.01 -9.14
N LYS A 28 10.39 0.91 -8.91
CA LYS A 28 10.87 -0.46 -9.14
C LYS A 28 11.47 -0.64 -10.53
N ARG A 29 10.73 -0.23 -11.57
CA ARG A 29 11.18 -0.29 -12.96
C ARG A 29 12.47 0.49 -13.20
N ARG A 30 12.56 1.71 -12.66
CA ARG A 30 13.74 2.55 -12.81
C ARG A 30 14.97 1.89 -12.18
N PHE A 31 14.83 1.31 -11.00
CA PHE A 31 15.92 0.62 -10.33
C PHE A 31 16.32 -0.67 -11.07
N ARG A 32 15.38 -1.49 -11.53
CA ARG A 32 15.71 -2.67 -12.35
C ARG A 32 16.48 -2.28 -13.61
N ASN A 33 16.06 -1.22 -14.30
CA ASN A 33 16.74 -0.73 -15.51
C ASN A 33 18.18 -0.25 -15.26
N VAL A 34 18.45 0.33 -14.09
CA VAL A 34 19.79 0.84 -13.73
C VAL A 34 20.71 -0.27 -13.21
N TRP A 35 20.18 -1.21 -12.43
CA TRP A 35 20.97 -2.29 -11.82
C TRP A 35 21.06 -3.56 -12.67
N GLY A 36 20.24 -3.70 -13.72
CA GLY A 36 20.36 -4.76 -14.71
C GLY A 36 20.02 -6.18 -14.22
N GLY A 37 19.21 -6.29 -13.16
CA GLY A 37 18.84 -7.57 -12.56
C GLY A 37 17.36 -7.68 -12.20
N ASP A 38 16.93 -8.90 -11.91
CA ASP A 38 15.56 -9.20 -11.46
C ASP A 38 15.29 -8.79 -10.02
N GLN A 39 16.36 -8.66 -9.22
CA GLN A 39 16.29 -8.25 -7.82
C GLN A 39 16.80 -6.82 -7.65
N LEU A 40 16.06 -6.06 -6.85
CA LEU A 40 16.48 -4.72 -6.41
C LEU A 40 17.63 -4.86 -5.38
N PRO A 41 18.47 -3.84 -5.23
CA PRO A 41 19.41 -3.78 -4.11
C PRO A 41 18.67 -3.95 -2.78
N GLY A 42 19.19 -4.76 -1.84
CA GLY A 42 18.55 -5.02 -0.55
C GLY A 42 18.24 -3.75 0.26
N MET A 43 19.10 -2.73 0.11
CA MET A 43 18.91 -1.38 0.66
C MET A 43 17.72 -0.59 0.10
N LEU A 44 17.03 -1.10 -0.92
CA LEU A 44 15.77 -0.53 -1.41
C LEU A 44 14.62 -1.51 -1.16
N GLN A 45 13.70 -1.08 -0.30
CA GLN A 45 12.49 -1.83 0.00
C GLN A 45 11.27 -1.08 -0.54
N LEU A 46 10.28 -1.83 -1.01
CA LEU A 46 9.07 -1.29 -1.63
C LEU A 46 7.84 -1.87 -0.94
N LEU A 47 6.85 -1.01 -0.70
CA LEU A 47 5.54 -1.41 -0.21
C LEU A 47 4.48 -0.47 -0.80
N ALA A 48 3.44 -1.02 -1.41
CA ALA A 48 2.25 -0.28 -1.81
C ALA A 48 1.07 -0.73 -0.96
N LEU A 49 0.08 0.15 -0.76
CA LEU A 49 -1.19 -0.20 -0.15
C LEU A 49 -2.35 0.43 -0.90
N ASP A 50 -3.40 -0.36 -1.16
CA ASP A 50 -4.58 0.12 -1.86
C ASP A 50 -5.84 -0.64 -1.43
N THR A 51 -6.97 0.00 -1.63
CA THR A 51 -8.32 -0.54 -1.47
C THR A 51 -8.85 -1.26 -2.70
N GLU A 52 -8.14 -1.19 -3.83
CA GLU A 52 -8.35 -2.03 -5.01
C GLU A 52 -7.41 -3.24 -4.98
N PRO A 53 -7.83 -4.44 -5.41
CA PRO A 53 -6.97 -5.63 -5.40
C PRO A 53 -5.79 -5.44 -6.35
N LEU A 54 -4.64 -6.06 -6.01
CA LEU A 54 -3.49 -6.05 -6.89
C LEU A 54 -3.80 -6.76 -8.21
N VAL A 55 -3.71 -6.02 -9.30
CA VAL A 55 -3.73 -6.56 -10.67
C VAL A 55 -2.42 -6.21 -11.34
N ASN A 56 -1.63 -7.21 -11.71
CA ASN A 56 -0.41 -7.05 -12.50
C ASN A 56 -0.77 -7.14 -13.99
N ARG A 57 -0.95 -5.98 -14.63
CA ARG A 57 -1.17 -5.89 -16.08
C ARG A 57 0.14 -6.11 -16.83
N LEU A 58 0.09 -6.64 -18.04
CA LEU A 58 1.27 -7.00 -18.85
C LEU A 58 2.17 -5.79 -19.18
N ASP A 59 1.60 -4.59 -19.24
CA ASP A 59 2.29 -3.33 -19.54
C ASP A 59 2.89 -2.63 -18.30
N GLN A 60 2.74 -3.22 -17.12
CA GLN A 60 3.14 -2.64 -15.85
C GLN A 60 4.26 -3.44 -15.18
N GLU A 61 5.19 -2.73 -14.53
CA GLU A 61 6.19 -3.36 -13.67
C GLU A 61 5.47 -4.08 -12.52
N PRO A 62 5.58 -5.43 -12.39
CA PRO A 62 4.78 -6.20 -11.45
C PRO A 62 5.17 -5.88 -10.00
N LEU A 63 4.17 -5.90 -9.11
CA LEU A 63 4.41 -5.95 -7.67
C LEU A 63 4.19 -7.39 -7.18
N PHE A 64 5.05 -7.82 -6.27
CA PHE A 64 4.95 -9.10 -5.60
C PHE A 64 4.05 -9.02 -4.37
N ALA A 65 3.65 -10.18 -3.84
CA ALA A 65 2.72 -10.26 -2.71
C ALA A 65 3.25 -9.56 -1.45
N ASP A 66 4.57 -9.56 -1.25
CA ASP A 66 5.23 -8.88 -0.14
C ASP A 66 5.43 -7.37 -0.39
N GLU A 67 5.18 -6.89 -1.61
CA GLU A 67 5.27 -5.46 -2.00
C GLU A 67 3.89 -4.78 -2.03
N PHE A 68 2.79 -5.48 -1.72
CA PHE A 68 1.44 -4.92 -1.78
C PHE A 68 0.55 -5.36 -0.62
N ALA A 69 0.10 -4.38 0.17
CA ALA A 69 -0.87 -4.57 1.23
C ALA A 69 -2.28 -4.21 0.73
N TYR A 70 -3.16 -5.21 0.64
CA TYR A 70 -4.54 -4.97 0.25
C TYR A 70 -5.39 -4.50 1.43
N MET A 71 -5.96 -3.30 1.33
CA MET A 71 -6.72 -2.59 2.36
C MET A 71 -8.25 -2.70 2.18
N GLY A 72 -8.72 -3.59 1.30
CA GLY A 72 -10.13 -3.89 1.08
C GLY A 72 -10.61 -5.16 1.79
N LYS A 73 -11.61 -5.82 1.21
CA LYS A 73 -12.22 -7.08 1.64
C LYS A 73 -12.92 -7.03 3.00
N PHE A 74 -13.66 -5.97 3.27
CA PHE A 74 -14.49 -5.88 4.49
C PHE A 74 -15.78 -5.09 4.25
N ASP A 75 -16.74 -5.29 5.13
CA ASP A 75 -18.00 -4.56 5.15
C ASP A 75 -17.87 -3.30 6.03
N ALA A 76 -17.84 -2.12 5.40
CA ALA A 76 -17.75 -0.85 6.12
C ALA A 76 -19.04 -0.50 6.87
N THR A 77 -20.21 -0.97 6.40
CA THR A 77 -21.49 -0.78 7.10
C THR A 77 -21.45 -1.50 8.43
N ARG A 78 -21.02 -2.77 8.42
CA ARG A 78 -20.88 -3.56 9.64
C ARG A 78 -19.84 -2.97 10.59
N LEU A 79 -18.70 -2.50 10.06
CA LEU A 79 -17.65 -1.87 10.88
C LEU A 79 -18.16 -0.61 11.58
N VAL A 80 -18.85 0.28 10.85
CA VAL A 80 -19.39 1.53 11.40
C VAL A 80 -20.53 1.29 12.39
N ALA A 81 -21.35 0.26 12.17
CA ALA A 81 -22.41 -0.12 13.11
C ALA A 81 -21.88 -0.65 14.46
N ASN A 82 -20.61 -1.04 14.55
CA ASN A 82 -19.96 -1.58 15.75
C ASN A 82 -18.75 -0.73 16.18
N LEU A 83 -18.80 0.60 15.99
CA LEU A 83 -17.69 1.51 16.33
C LEU A 83 -17.30 1.50 17.81
N ASP A 84 -18.23 1.14 18.69
CA ASP A 84 -17.99 0.90 20.12
C ASP A 84 -16.89 -0.16 20.37
N GLN A 85 -16.76 -1.13 19.44
CA GLN A 85 -15.70 -2.15 19.48
C GLN A 85 -14.39 -1.70 18.81
N HIS A 86 -14.38 -0.51 18.20
CA HIS A 86 -13.27 0.04 17.42
C HIS A 86 -12.96 1.49 17.87
N PRO A 87 -12.50 1.70 19.11
CA PRO A 87 -12.28 3.04 19.67
C PRO A 87 -11.29 3.87 18.85
N GLU A 88 -10.33 3.22 18.18
CA GLU A 88 -9.36 3.86 17.32
C GLU A 88 -9.97 4.50 16.06
N ILE A 89 -11.11 3.99 15.61
CA ILE A 89 -11.90 4.51 14.49
C ILE A 89 -12.95 5.48 15.01
N ALA A 90 -13.64 5.12 16.10
CA ALA A 90 -14.70 5.93 16.70
C ALA A 90 -14.24 7.35 17.05
N ARG A 91 -12.98 7.54 17.48
CA ARG A 91 -12.42 8.84 17.85
C ARG A 91 -12.44 9.90 16.74
N TRP A 92 -12.50 9.48 15.47
CA TRP A 92 -12.43 10.40 14.33
C TRP A 92 -13.56 10.21 13.32
N TRP A 93 -14.35 9.15 13.45
CA TRP A 93 -15.45 8.88 12.53
C TRP A 93 -16.63 9.82 12.79
N ASN A 94 -16.86 10.75 11.87
CA ASN A 94 -18.01 11.66 11.89
C ASN A 94 -18.48 11.97 10.45
N TYR A 95 -18.91 10.92 9.75
CA TYR A 95 -19.28 10.99 8.33
C TYR A 95 -20.67 10.38 8.07
N PRO A 96 -21.75 11.04 8.52
CA PRO A 96 -23.12 10.49 8.44
C PRO A 96 -23.63 10.32 7.02
N SER A 97 -23.10 11.09 6.05
CA SER A 97 -23.54 11.09 4.65
C SER A 97 -22.67 10.25 3.71
N VAL A 98 -21.60 9.62 4.22
CA VAL A 98 -20.71 8.80 3.38
C VAL A 98 -21.40 7.46 3.06
N PRO A 99 -21.52 7.08 1.78
CA PRO A 99 -22.12 5.80 1.41
C PRO A 99 -21.21 4.66 1.89
N LEU A 100 -21.79 3.77 2.70
CA LEU A 100 -21.13 2.57 3.21
C LEU A 100 -21.49 1.34 2.36
N GLY A 101 -20.70 0.29 2.50
CA GLY A 101 -20.92 -0.98 1.83
C GLY A 101 -19.68 -1.86 1.88
N TYR A 102 -19.68 -2.91 1.07
CA TYR A 102 -18.54 -3.80 0.95
C TYR A 102 -17.40 -3.14 0.17
N ILE A 103 -16.25 -2.96 0.81
CA ILE A 103 -15.06 -2.36 0.20
C ILE A 103 -14.25 -3.48 -0.45
N HIS A 104 -14.26 -3.55 -1.77
CA HIS A 104 -13.44 -4.54 -2.49
C HIS A 104 -12.81 -4.06 -3.80
N ASN A 105 -13.30 -2.97 -4.39
CA ASN A 105 -12.82 -2.41 -5.65
C ASN A 105 -12.58 -0.90 -5.49
N GLY A 106 -11.76 -0.54 -4.50
CA GLY A 106 -11.40 0.86 -4.25
C GLY A 106 -12.33 1.61 -3.30
N ALA A 107 -11.83 2.74 -2.79
CA ALA A 107 -12.54 3.63 -1.88
C ALA A 107 -13.40 4.72 -2.58
N LYS A 108 -13.58 4.64 -3.91
CA LYS A 108 -14.35 5.63 -4.72
C LYS A 108 -13.91 7.09 -4.49
N GLN A 109 -12.63 7.33 -4.23
CA GLN A 109 -12.06 8.65 -3.89
C GLN A 109 -12.62 9.27 -2.59
N LEU A 110 -13.39 8.51 -1.79
CA LEU A 110 -13.89 8.94 -0.50
C LEU A 110 -12.77 8.78 0.54
N ARG A 111 -12.10 9.89 0.86
CA ARG A 111 -11.02 9.92 1.86
C ARG A 111 -11.38 9.26 3.21
N PRO A 112 -12.61 9.42 3.75
CA PRO A 112 -13.01 8.73 4.98
C PRO A 112 -12.97 7.21 4.85
N ILE A 113 -13.38 6.67 3.70
CA ILE A 113 -13.34 5.23 3.41
C ILE A 113 -11.89 4.75 3.30
N GLY A 114 -11.02 5.51 2.61
CA GLY A 114 -9.59 5.17 2.55
C GLY A 114 -8.94 5.13 3.93
N ARG A 115 -9.25 6.09 4.80
CA ARG A 115 -8.78 6.10 6.20
C ARG A 115 -9.37 4.93 6.99
N LEU A 116 -10.64 4.62 6.81
CA LEU A 116 -11.31 3.48 7.47
C LEU A 116 -10.64 2.16 7.09
N SER A 117 -10.41 1.96 5.79
CA SER A 117 -9.69 0.82 5.22
C SER A 117 -8.30 0.65 5.81
N PHE A 118 -7.55 1.75 5.95
CA PHE A 118 -6.23 1.72 6.57
C PHE A 118 -6.27 1.30 8.03
N PHE A 119 -7.14 1.91 8.85
CA PHE A 119 -7.25 1.58 10.28
C PHE A 119 -7.71 0.12 10.47
N ARG A 120 -8.70 -0.34 9.70
CA ARG A 120 -9.20 -1.72 9.75
C ARG A 120 -8.11 -2.76 9.45
N ASN A 121 -7.16 -2.42 8.58
CA ASN A 121 -6.09 -3.32 8.11
C ASN A 121 -4.71 -2.92 8.65
N TYR A 122 -4.65 -2.08 9.67
CA TYR A 122 -3.40 -1.51 10.18
C TYR A 122 -2.41 -2.57 10.66
N VAL A 123 -2.90 -3.63 11.33
CA VAL A 123 -2.05 -4.74 11.80
C VAL A 123 -1.35 -5.43 10.65
N THR A 124 -2.07 -5.76 9.58
CA THR A 124 -1.51 -6.38 8.37
C THR A 124 -0.47 -5.47 7.72
N PHE A 125 -0.79 -4.19 7.53
CA PHE A 125 0.14 -3.22 6.98
C PHE A 125 1.40 -3.09 7.84
N LYS A 126 1.25 -3.02 9.17
CA LYS A 126 2.36 -2.89 10.12
C LYS A 126 3.30 -4.09 10.06
N GLN A 127 2.77 -5.31 10.01
CA GLN A 127 3.59 -6.53 9.87
C GLN A 127 4.44 -6.51 8.59
N MET A 128 3.84 -6.12 7.45
CA MET A 128 4.58 -5.99 6.19
C MET A 128 5.63 -4.89 6.27
N LEU A 129 5.29 -3.74 6.86
CA LEU A 129 6.20 -2.61 7.04
C LEU A 129 7.43 -3.00 7.88
N GLU A 130 7.22 -3.69 9.00
CA GLU A 130 8.30 -4.14 9.90
C GLU A 130 9.25 -5.13 9.20
N VAL A 131 8.73 -6.06 8.40
CA VAL A 131 9.55 -6.96 7.58
C VAL A 131 10.42 -6.18 6.59
N LYS A 132 9.84 -5.18 5.92
CA LYS A 132 10.57 -4.33 4.97
C LYS A 132 11.66 -3.53 5.69
N LEU A 133 11.35 -2.91 6.83
CA LEU A 133 12.33 -2.17 7.62
C LEU A 133 13.50 -3.07 8.07
N GLY A 134 13.22 -4.27 8.58
CA GLY A 134 14.26 -5.22 9.01
C GLY A 134 15.15 -5.78 7.88
N ASN A 135 14.77 -5.57 6.62
CA ASN A 135 15.59 -5.91 5.46
C ASN A 135 16.48 -4.76 4.98
N LEU A 136 16.28 -3.54 5.48
CA LEU A 136 17.14 -2.39 5.16
C LEU A 136 18.51 -2.44 5.85
N ASP A 137 18.59 -3.13 6.98
CA ASP A 137 19.80 -3.26 7.81
C ASP A 137 20.69 -4.46 7.42
N LYS A 138 20.30 -5.21 6.38
CA LYS A 138 21.00 -6.41 5.89
C LYS A 138 21.71 -6.15 4.57
#